data_AF-A0A925U4H5-F1
#
_entry.id   AF-A0A925U4H5-F1
#
_cell.length_a   1.000
_cell.length_b   1.000
_cell.length_c   1.000
_cell.angle_alpha   90.00
_cell.angle_beta   90.00
_cell.angle_gamma   90.00
#
_symmetry.space_group_name_H-M   'P 1'
#
loop_
_entity.id
_entity.type
_entity.pdbx_description
1 polymer ?
#
loop_
_entity_poly.entity_id
_entity_poly.type
_entity_poly.pdbx_seq_one_letter_code
_entity_poly.pdbx_strand_id
1 'polypeptide(L)'
;MTFHGEIRPANTKGQGRRAVLALMLCAAFGLVSARLITLASETPAISRLAVAENAPRHAVSRPDIVDRNGQMLATDIRVYWLQANPSIIGNPDETAEQLAAVLP
;
A
#
# COMPACT_ATOMS: atom_id res chain seq x y z
N MET A 1 -72.03 -10.72 8.77
CA MET A 1 -70.68 -11.24 8.47
C MET A 1 -69.70 -10.08 8.55
N THR A 2 -69.12 -9.86 9.72
CA THR A 2 -68.15 -8.78 9.97
C THR A 2 -66.77 -9.40 10.11
N PHE A 3 -65.82 -8.95 9.27
CA PHE A 3 -64.46 -9.45 9.22
C PHE A 3 -63.73 -9.17 10.54
N HIS A 4 -63.38 -10.23 11.27
CA HIS A 4 -62.48 -10.15 12.42
C HIS A 4 -61.03 -10.24 11.91
N GLY A 5 -60.40 -9.08 11.73
CA GLY A 5 -58.97 -8.99 11.47
C GLY A 5 -58.20 -9.08 12.78
N GLU A 6 -57.54 -10.20 13.03
CA GLU A 6 -56.62 -10.32 14.16
C GLU A 6 -55.35 -9.51 13.91
N ILE A 7 -55.10 -8.49 14.74
CA ILE A 7 -53.81 -7.80 14.77
C ILE A 7 -52.80 -8.74 15.43
N ARG A 8 -51.98 -9.41 14.62
CA ARG A 8 -50.89 -10.25 15.12
C ARG A 8 -49.88 -9.37 15.87
N PRO A 9 -49.55 -9.65 17.14
CA PRO A 9 -48.58 -8.87 17.88
C PRO A 9 -47.22 -8.95 17.18
N ALA A 10 -46.61 -7.78 16.94
CA ALA A 10 -45.31 -7.70 16.30
C ALA A 10 -44.27 -8.50 17.10
N ASN A 11 -43.59 -9.43 16.43
CA ASN A 11 -42.61 -10.32 17.03
C ASN A 11 -41.40 -9.53 17.57
N THR A 12 -41.45 -9.17 18.86
CA THR A 12 -40.39 -8.45 19.60
C THR A 12 -39.10 -9.25 19.72
N LYS A 13 -39.17 -10.59 19.63
CA LYS A 13 -38.00 -11.48 19.70
C LYS A 13 -37.05 -11.32 18.50
N GLY A 14 -37.57 -10.87 17.35
CA GLY A 14 -36.76 -10.59 16.17
C GLY A 14 -35.98 -9.27 16.22
N GLN A 15 -36.34 -8.36 17.13
CA GLN A 15 -35.75 -7.01 17.19
C GLN A 15 -34.36 -7.02 17.84
N GLY A 16 -34.16 -7.82 18.90
CA GLY A 16 -32.84 -7.95 19.55
C GLY A 16 -31.76 -8.49 18.61
N ARG A 17 -32.07 -9.55 17.84
CA ARG A 17 -31.12 -10.11 16.86
C ARG A 17 -30.78 -9.12 15.75
N ARG A 18 -31.75 -8.34 15.28
CA ARG A 18 -31.54 -7.28 14.28
C ARG A 18 -30.62 -6.18 14.82
N ALA A 19 -30.81 -5.77 16.07
CA ALA A 19 -29.95 -4.78 16.72
C ALA A 19 -28.51 -5.29 16.88
N VAL A 20 -28.32 -6.55 17.26
CA VAL A 20 -26.99 -7.17 17.38
C VAL A 20 -26.27 -7.21 16.03
N LEU A 21 -26.96 -7.63 14.96
CA LEU A 21 -26.37 -7.66 13.61
C LEU A 21 -26.00 -6.25 13.12
N ALA A 22 -26.86 -5.26 13.34
CA ALA A 22 -26.57 -3.88 13.00
C ALA A 22 -25.33 -3.35 13.75
N LEU A 23 -25.22 -3.65 15.05
CA LEU A 23 -24.07 -3.25 15.85
C LEU A 23 -22.77 -3.91 15.37
N MET A 24 -22.80 -5.22 15.07
CA MET A 24 -21.64 -5.93 14.51
C MET A 24 -21.20 -5.34 13.18
N LEU A 25 -22.14 -5.01 12.30
CA LEU A 25 -21.85 -4.41 11.00
C LEU A 25 -21.21 -3.02 11.18
N CYS A 26 -21.80 -2.17 12.02
CA CYS A 26 -21.24 -0.85 12.35
C CYS A 26 -19.84 -0.96 12.96
N ALA A 27 -19.59 -1.93 13.84
CA ALA A 27 -18.27 -2.15 14.44
C ALA A 27 -17.24 -2.58 13.38
N ALA A 28 -17.61 -3.49 12.46
CA ALA A 28 -16.73 -3.93 11.39
C ALA A 28 -16.36 -2.77 10.44
N PHE A 29 -17.34 -2.00 9.97
CA PHE A 29 -17.07 -0.82 9.14
C PHE A 29 -16.34 0.29 9.90
N GLY A 30 -16.61 0.44 11.19
CA GLY A 30 -15.90 1.37 12.07
C GLY A 30 -14.41 1.03 12.17
N LEU A 31 -14.07 -0.25 12.35
CA LEU A 31 -12.69 -0.71 12.40
C LEU A 31 -11.95 -0.46 11.07
N VAL A 32 -12.61 -0.78 9.94
CA VAL A 32 -12.05 -0.51 8.60
C VAL A 32 -11.84 0.98 8.40
N SER A 33 -12.83 1.80 8.73
CA SER A 33 -12.76 3.27 8.61
C SER A 33 -11.63 3.84 9.47
N ALA A 34 -11.49 3.39 10.72
CA ALA A 34 -10.41 3.80 11.60
C ALA A 34 -9.04 3.44 11.01
N ARG A 35 -8.87 2.22 10.49
CA ARG A 35 -7.63 1.80 9.84
C ARG A 35 -7.32 2.64 8.60
N LEU A 36 -8.34 2.94 7.79
CA LEU A 36 -8.17 3.80 6.62
C LEU A 36 -7.77 5.23 7.00
N ILE A 37 -8.35 5.80 8.05
CA ILE A 37 -7.97 7.13 8.54
C ILE A 37 -6.51 7.13 9.00
N THR A 38 -6.08 6.13 9.79
CA THR A 38 -4.67 6.04 10.23
C THR A 38 -3.71 5.96 9.04
N LEU A 39 -4.01 5.13 8.04
CA LEU A 39 -3.19 5.02 6.83
C LEU A 39 -3.20 6.31 5.99
N ALA A 40 -4.33 7.02 5.94
CA ALA A 40 -4.46 8.28 5.23
C ALA A 40 -3.66 9.41 5.90
N SER A 41 -3.61 9.44 7.24
CA SER A 41 -2.81 10.41 7.99
C SER A 41 -1.30 10.18 7.85
N GLU A 42 -0.87 8.92 7.69
CA GLU A 42 0.54 8.55 7.59
C GLU A 42 1.13 8.74 6.18
N THR A 43 0.31 8.86 5.14
CA THR A 43 0.80 8.89 3.74
C THR A 43 0.71 10.30 3.12
N PRO A 44 1.82 11.04 2.95
CA PRO A 44 1.80 12.21 2.08
C PRO A 44 1.48 11.78 0.65
N ALA A 45 0.49 12.42 0.02
CA ALA A 45 -0.08 12.04 -1.29
C ALA A 45 0.96 11.94 -2.44
N ILE A 46 2.10 12.61 -2.29
CA ILE A 46 3.24 12.58 -3.21
C ILE A 46 3.92 11.19 -3.25
N SER A 47 3.77 10.39 -2.19
CA SER A 47 4.40 9.08 -2.06
C SER A 47 3.76 8.01 -2.95
N ARG A 48 2.51 8.14 -3.41
CA ARG A 48 1.89 7.07 -4.24
C ARG A 48 2.50 6.95 -5.64
N LEU A 49 2.89 8.07 -6.25
CA LEU A 49 3.59 8.06 -7.54
C LEU A 49 5.02 7.53 -7.37
N ALA A 50 5.71 7.97 -6.32
CA ALA A 50 7.07 7.51 -6.03
C ALA A 50 7.15 6.05 -5.54
N VAL A 51 6.14 5.53 -4.83
CA VAL A 51 6.11 4.15 -4.28
C VAL A 51 5.52 3.14 -5.27
N ALA A 52 4.71 3.55 -6.24
CA ALA A 52 4.32 2.64 -7.32
C ALA A 52 5.50 2.37 -8.28
N GLU A 53 6.39 3.35 -8.47
CA GLU A 53 7.59 3.25 -9.30
C GLU A 53 8.83 2.78 -8.51
N ASN A 54 8.91 3.14 -7.22
CA ASN A 54 10.00 2.80 -6.30
C ASN A 54 9.49 2.24 -4.98
N ALA A 55 8.55 1.29 -5.01
CA ALA A 55 8.66 0.25 -4.00
C ALA A 55 9.92 -0.50 -4.41
N PRO A 56 11.05 -0.40 -3.67
CA PRO A 56 11.96 -1.52 -3.72
C PRO A 56 11.08 -2.67 -3.25
N ARG A 57 10.59 -3.49 -4.20
CA ARG A 57 10.41 -4.90 -3.90
C ARG A 57 11.73 -5.21 -3.24
N HIS A 58 11.72 -5.34 -1.91
CA HIS A 58 12.92 -5.54 -1.14
C HIS A 58 13.67 -6.61 -1.90
N ALA A 59 14.73 -6.20 -2.61
CA ALA A 59 15.51 -7.13 -3.39
C ALA A 59 16.05 -8.00 -2.28
N VAL A 60 15.46 -9.19 -2.13
CA VAL A 60 15.77 -10.08 -1.03
C VAL A 60 17.26 -10.26 -1.15
N SER A 61 18.00 -9.68 -0.21
CA SER A 61 19.46 -9.66 -0.30
C SER A 61 19.88 -11.09 -0.43
N ARG A 62 20.56 -11.42 -1.53
CA ARG A 62 21.03 -12.76 -1.73
C ARG A 62 22.10 -13.00 -0.65
N PRO A 63 22.01 -14.08 0.13
CA PRO A 63 23.07 -14.39 1.07
C PRO A 63 24.38 -14.62 0.33
N ASP A 64 25.48 -14.19 0.94
CA ASP A 64 26.82 -14.41 0.41
C ASP A 64 27.07 -15.92 0.23
N ILE A 65 27.67 -16.31 -0.90
CA ILE A 65 28.14 -17.68 -1.11
C ILE A 65 29.51 -17.82 -0.46
N VAL A 66 29.65 -18.84 0.39
CA VAL A 66 30.93 -19.23 0.98
C VAL A 66 31.30 -20.65 0.57
N ASP A 67 32.60 -20.93 0.46
CA ASP A 67 33.12 -22.29 0.30
C ASP A 67 33.07 -23.08 1.63
N ARG A 68 33.38 -24.38 1.61
CA ARG A 68 33.47 -25.28 2.77
C ARG A 68 34.42 -24.80 3.88
N ASN A 69 35.41 -23.99 3.51
CA ASN A 69 36.38 -23.39 4.44
C ASN A 69 35.92 -22.02 4.97
N GLY A 70 34.69 -21.59 4.64
CA GLY A 70 34.14 -20.29 5.05
C GLY A 70 34.66 -19.09 4.24
N GLN A 71 35.40 -19.32 3.16
CA GLN A 71 35.90 -18.24 2.30
C GLN A 71 34.79 -17.72 1.39
N MET A 72 34.68 -16.39 1.28
CA MET A 72 33.67 -15.73 0.44
C MET A 72 33.96 -15.94 -1.04
N LEU A 73 32.96 -16.41 -1.78
CA LEU A 73 33.01 -16.65 -3.23
C LEU A 73 32.15 -15.67 -4.04
N ALA A 74 31.01 -15.25 -3.51
CA ALA A 74 30.13 -14.29 -4.17
C ALA A 74 29.33 -13.48 -3.15
N THR A 75 29.21 -12.17 -3.39
CA THR A 75 28.43 -11.24 -2.58
C THR A 75 27.65 -10.28 -3.50
N ASP A 76 26.56 -9.74 -2.99
CA ASP A 76 25.80 -8.72 -3.70
C ASP A 76 26.50 -7.36 -3.58
N ILE A 77 26.67 -6.68 -4.71
CA ILE A 77 27.23 -5.32 -4.76
C ILE A 77 26.12 -4.36 -5.12
N ARG A 78 26.01 -3.26 -4.36
CA ARG A 78 25.11 -2.16 -4.71
C ARG A 78 25.69 -1.39 -5.89
N VAL A 79 24.97 -1.40 -7.01
CA VAL A 79 25.31 -0.63 -8.21
C VAL A 79 24.28 0.47 -8.41
N TYR A 80 24.77 1.67 -8.67
CA TYR A 80 23.93 2.81 -9.04
C TYR A 80 23.84 2.89 -10.56
N TRP A 81 22.64 3.12 -11.07
CA TRP A 81 22.39 3.37 -12.49
C TRP A 81 21.65 4.70 -12.62
N LEU A 82 22.00 5.48 -13.64
CA LEU A 82 21.38 6.76 -13.93
C LEU A 82 20.55 6.62 -15.21
N GLN A 83 19.30 7.09 -15.18
CA GLN A 83 18.42 7.14 -16.35
C GLN A 83 17.72 8.49 -16.41
N ALA A 84 17.55 9.01 -17.62
CA ALA A 84 16.89 10.28 -17.87
C ALA A 84 16.03 10.17 -19.14
N ASN A 85 14.83 10.76 -19.12
CA ASN A 85 13.99 10.93 -20.32
C ASN A 85 14.18 12.35 -20.89
N PRO A 86 14.81 12.53 -22.06
CA PRO A 86 15.10 13.86 -22.59
C PRO A 86 13.86 14.72 -22.87
N SER A 87 12.71 14.11 -23.18
CA SER A 87 11.50 14.86 -23.58
C SER A 87 10.85 15.66 -22.44
N ILE A 88 11.22 15.39 -21.19
CA ILE A 88 10.69 16.08 -20.01
C ILE A 88 11.73 16.97 -19.32
N ILE A 89 12.95 17.04 -19.86
CA ILE A 89 14.02 17.88 -19.34
C ILE A 89 13.90 19.27 -19.97
N GLY A 90 13.90 20.31 -19.16
CA GLY A 90 13.75 21.69 -19.64
C GLY A 90 14.88 22.10 -20.60
N ASN A 91 16.14 21.91 -20.17
CA ASN A 91 17.34 22.21 -20.97
C ASN A 91 18.18 20.92 -21.14
N PRO A 92 17.86 20.05 -22.11
CA PRO A 92 18.55 18.78 -22.28
C PRO A 92 20.03 18.95 -22.62
N ASP A 93 20.39 19.96 -23.42
CA ASP A 93 21.77 20.19 -23.87
C ASP A 93 22.69 20.63 -22.71
N GLU A 94 22.27 21.62 -21.93
CA GLU A 94 23.01 22.08 -20.74
C GLU A 94 23.13 20.97 -19.69
N THR A 95 22.04 20.21 -19.49
CA THR A 95 22.04 19.08 -18.55
C THR A 95 23.01 17.99 -19.01
N ALA A 96 23.08 17.69 -20.31
CA ALA A 96 24.02 16.72 -20.86
C ALA A 96 25.48 17.18 -20.70
N GLU A 97 25.76 18.46 -20.94
CA GLU A 97 27.10 19.04 -20.76
C GLU A 97 27.56 18.96 -19.29
N GLN A 98 26.68 19.32 -18.35
CA GLN A 98 26.97 19.21 -16.91
C GLN A 98 27.13 17.75 -16.46
N LEU A 99 26.30 16.83 -16.98
CA LEU A 99 26.42 15.40 -16.67
C LEU A 99 27.74 14.82 -17.21
N ALA A 100 28.14 15.19 -18.43
CA ALA A 100 29.41 14.74 -19.00
C ALA A 100 30.63 15.18 -18.19
N ALA A 101 30.55 16.29 -17.45
CA ALA A 101 31.63 16.75 -16.59
C ALA A 101 31.79 15.95 -15.28
N VAL A 102 30.75 15.25 -14.82
CA VAL A 102 30.73 14.55 -13.53
C VAL A 102 30.67 13.02 -13.64
N LEU A 103 30.25 12.51 -14.80
CA LEU A 103 30.27 11.07 -15.06
C LEU A 103 31.71 10.62 -15.38
N PRO A 104 32.12 9.45 -14.86
CA PRO A 104 33.46 8.91 -15.07
C PRO A 104 33.72 8.50 -16.52
#